data_AF-A0A1B9KGH9-F1
#
_entry.id   AF-A0A1B9KGH9-F1
#
_cell.length_a   1.000
_cell.length_b   1.000
_cell.length_c   1.000
_cell.angle_alpha   90.00
_cell.angle_beta   90.00
_cell.angle_gamma   90.00
#
_symmetry.space_group_name_H-M   'P 1'
#
loop_
_entity.id
_entity.type
_entity.pdbx_description
1 polymer ?
#
loop_
_entity_poly.entity_id
_entity_poly.type
_entity_poly.pdbx_seq_one_letter_code
_entity_poly.pdbx_strand_id
1 'polypeptide(L)'
;MKIIKFKQTHDGFFMDSSAYPNYLNKVKDKIPEEALQFMSASWHYDHNDPRCPHDSKIDSLIIRENLIGDFRVTNIEMLLLGGYDNRFSLSYSNAHSYSIKKNKCEWPKEDYSHGDWLIDEIILLNDNLLMHEIIFTDAVIKIKATDIIYKIL
;
A
#
# COMPACT_ATOMS: atom_id res chain seq x y z
N MET A 1 -6.57 -9.87 0.15
CA MET A 1 -5.47 -10.31 1.03
C MET A 1 -5.40 -11.83 1.05
N LYS A 2 -4.19 -12.38 1.07
CA LYS A 2 -3.89 -13.82 1.00
C LYS A 2 -3.21 -14.34 2.27
N ILE A 3 -2.39 -13.51 2.90
CA ILE A 3 -1.56 -13.80 4.06
C ILE A 3 -2.12 -13.10 5.30
N ILE A 4 -2.43 -11.81 5.18
CA ILE A 4 -3.00 -10.99 6.24
C ILE A 4 -4.50 -11.26 6.31
N LYS A 5 -5.01 -11.43 7.53
CA LYS A 5 -6.45 -11.57 7.76
C LYS A 5 -7.03 -10.19 8.06
N PHE A 6 -8.05 -9.83 7.30
CA PHE A 6 -8.82 -8.61 7.48
C PHE A 6 -10.30 -8.93 7.41
N LYS A 7 -11.08 -8.45 8.39
CA LYS A 7 -12.54 -8.53 8.36
C LYS A 7 -13.14 -7.31 9.07
N GLN A 8 -14.22 -6.79 8.50
CA GLN A 8 -15.09 -5.89 9.24
C GLN A 8 -15.89 -6.68 10.28
N THR A 9 -16.05 -6.09 11.45
CA THR A 9 -16.77 -6.63 12.61
C THR A 9 -17.80 -5.59 13.08
N HIS A 10 -18.60 -5.92 14.09
CA HIS A 10 -19.55 -4.93 14.63
C HIS A 10 -18.86 -3.77 15.35
N ASP A 11 -17.65 -3.98 15.90
CA ASP A 11 -16.88 -2.98 16.66
C ASP A 11 -15.79 -2.28 15.81
N GLY A 12 -15.82 -2.43 14.48
CA GLY A 12 -14.79 -1.88 13.60
C GLY A 12 -14.10 -2.98 12.80
N PHE A 13 -12.77 -3.03 12.82
CA PHE A 13 -11.99 -3.92 11.94
C PHE A 13 -11.10 -4.86 12.75
N PHE A 14 -11.10 -6.14 12.37
CA PHE A 14 -10.13 -7.11 12.84
C PHE A 14 -9.01 -7.25 11.80
N MET A 15 -7.77 -7.11 12.27
CA MET A 15 -6.55 -7.18 11.48
C MET A 15 -5.56 -8.13 12.16
N ASP A 16 -4.99 -9.06 11.40
CA ASP A 16 -3.96 -9.99 11.89
C ASP A 16 -2.89 -10.19 10.81
N SER A 17 -1.73 -9.54 11.03
CA SER A 17 -0.54 -9.60 10.17
C SER A 17 0.51 -10.61 10.67
N SER A 18 0.24 -11.39 11.71
CA SER A 18 1.23 -12.27 12.35
C SER A 18 1.83 -13.35 11.43
N ALA A 19 1.12 -13.71 10.36
CA ALA A 19 1.62 -14.64 9.35
C ALA A 19 2.59 -14.01 8.33
N TYR A 20 2.62 -12.68 8.24
CA TYR A 20 3.34 -11.95 7.20
C TYR A 20 4.88 -12.09 7.29
N PRO A 21 5.52 -12.02 8.47
CA PRO A 21 6.98 -12.23 8.57
C PRO A 21 7.43 -13.61 8.05
N ASN A 22 6.64 -14.66 8.32
CA ASN A 22 6.91 -16.00 7.80
C ASN A 22 6.75 -16.09 6.29
N TYR A 23 5.83 -15.31 5.71
CA TYR A 23 5.71 -15.18 4.27
C TYR A 23 6.94 -14.49 3.68
N LEU A 24 7.37 -13.35 4.23
CA LEU A 24 8.55 -12.60 3.75
C LEU A 24 9.82 -13.46 3.74
N ASN A 25 10.03 -14.26 4.78
CA ASN A 25 11.18 -15.17 4.85
C ASN A 25 11.25 -16.17 3.66
N LYS A 26 10.11 -16.50 3.03
CA LYS A 26 10.06 -17.40 1.87
C LYS A 26 10.34 -16.71 0.53
N VAL A 27 10.17 -15.39 0.46
CA VAL A 27 10.20 -14.65 -0.81
C VAL A 27 11.27 -13.57 -0.87
N LYS A 28 11.89 -13.19 0.26
CA LYS A 28 12.84 -12.07 0.37
C LYS A 28 13.97 -12.08 -0.66
N ASP A 29 14.49 -13.25 -1.04
CA ASP A 29 15.59 -13.38 -2.00
C ASP A 29 15.19 -13.07 -3.46
N LYS A 30 13.90 -12.82 -3.71
CA LYS A 30 13.33 -12.50 -5.03
C LYS A 30 12.71 -11.11 -5.08
N ILE A 31 12.68 -10.39 -3.96
CA ILE A 31 12.08 -9.07 -3.85
C ILE A 31 13.19 -8.03 -4.08
N PRO A 32 12.93 -6.94 -4.83
CA PRO A 32 13.86 -5.83 -4.92
C PRO A 32 14.25 -5.29 -3.53
N GLU A 33 15.46 -4.78 -3.39
CA GLU A 33 15.97 -4.33 -2.09
C GLU A 33 15.10 -3.26 -1.44
N GLU A 34 14.67 -2.24 -2.21
CA GLU A 34 13.85 -1.14 -1.73
C GLU A 34 12.46 -1.61 -1.25
N ALA A 35 11.78 -2.46 -2.04
CA ALA A 35 10.54 -3.09 -1.61
C ALA A 35 10.74 -3.95 -0.35
N LEU A 36 11.83 -4.72 -0.26
CA LEU A 36 12.09 -5.54 0.91
C LEU A 36 12.31 -4.68 2.16
N GLN A 37 12.96 -3.53 2.05
CA GLN A 37 13.13 -2.60 3.17
C GLN A 37 11.78 -2.15 3.73
N PHE A 38 10.83 -1.81 2.86
CA PHE A 38 9.48 -1.45 3.30
C PHE A 38 8.75 -2.66 3.90
N MET A 39 8.64 -3.75 3.13
CA MET A 39 7.87 -4.94 3.50
C MET A 39 8.32 -5.58 4.82
N SER A 40 9.64 -5.60 5.08
CA SER A 40 10.22 -6.25 6.27
C SER A 40 10.43 -5.32 7.45
N ALA A 41 10.04 -4.05 7.33
CA ALA A 41 10.23 -3.07 8.37
C ALA A 41 9.46 -3.46 9.65
N SER A 42 10.15 -3.40 10.79
CA SER A 42 9.54 -3.68 12.10
C SER A 42 8.36 -2.74 12.42
N TRP A 43 8.36 -1.56 11.80
CA TRP A 43 7.35 -0.52 11.99
C TRP A 43 6.14 -0.65 11.04
N HIS A 44 6.20 -1.49 10.00
CA HIS A 44 5.14 -1.53 8.96
C HIS A 44 3.76 -1.80 9.58
N TYR A 45 3.69 -2.73 10.55
CA TYR A 45 2.44 -3.07 11.24
C TYR A 45 2.46 -2.75 12.74
N ASP A 46 3.39 -1.90 13.21
CA ASP A 46 3.40 -1.42 14.60
C ASP A 46 2.71 -0.05 14.67
N HIS A 47 1.44 -0.03 15.12
CA HIS A 47 0.63 1.19 15.15
C HIS A 47 1.17 2.25 16.14
N ASN A 48 2.15 1.91 16.99
CA ASN A 48 2.80 2.87 17.87
C ASN A 48 4.01 3.56 17.23
N ASP A 49 4.47 3.08 16.07
CA ASP A 49 5.58 3.69 15.35
C ASP A 49 5.04 4.77 14.37
N PRO A 50 5.54 6.02 14.43
CA PRO A 50 5.10 7.08 13.53
C PRO A 50 5.25 6.78 12.03
N ARG A 51 6.10 5.82 11.66
CA ARG A 51 6.33 5.43 10.26
C ARG A 51 5.26 4.46 9.75
N CYS A 52 4.49 3.85 10.64
CA CYS A 52 3.43 2.92 10.27
C CYS A 52 2.42 3.61 9.32
N PRO A 53 2.05 2.97 8.20
CA PRO A 53 1.04 3.53 7.29
C PRO A 53 -0.38 3.57 7.87
N HIS A 54 -0.65 2.87 8.98
CA HIS A 54 -1.98 2.87 9.62
C HIS A 54 -2.46 4.30 9.91
N ASP A 55 -3.76 4.53 9.70
CA ASP A 55 -4.43 5.83 9.81
C ASP A 55 -3.92 6.93 8.84
N SER A 56 -3.06 6.58 7.89
CA SER A 56 -2.62 7.55 6.89
C SER A 56 -3.71 7.88 5.88
N LYS A 57 -3.70 9.11 5.39
CA LYS A 57 -4.65 9.64 4.40
C LYS A 57 -3.91 10.00 3.11
N ILE A 58 -4.54 9.71 1.97
CA ILE A 58 -3.99 10.11 0.67
C ILE A 58 -4.05 11.64 0.56
N ASP A 59 -2.90 12.26 0.38
CA ASP A 59 -2.76 13.68 0.00
C ASP A 59 -2.82 13.82 -1.53
N SER A 60 -2.07 12.98 -2.26
CA SER A 60 -2.15 12.91 -3.71
C SER A 60 -1.82 11.51 -4.26
N LEU A 61 -2.37 11.21 -5.43
CA LEU A 61 -2.08 10.00 -6.19
C LEU A 61 -1.86 10.40 -7.65
N ILE A 62 -0.65 10.17 -8.15
CA ILE A 62 -0.21 10.63 -9.47
C ILE A 62 0.19 9.42 -10.30
N ILE A 63 -0.38 9.32 -11.50
CA ILE A 63 -0.03 8.30 -12.49
C ILE A 63 0.67 9.01 -13.64
N ARG A 64 1.90 8.59 -13.96
CA ARG A 64 2.71 9.19 -15.03
C ARG A 64 3.06 8.13 -16.06
N GLU A 65 2.76 8.41 -17.32
CA GLU A 65 3.28 7.64 -18.46
C GLU A 65 4.51 8.35 -19.02
N ASN A 66 5.65 7.68 -18.98
CA ASN A 66 6.90 8.21 -19.53
C ASN A 66 7.26 7.45 -20.81
N LEU A 67 7.69 8.17 -21.84
CA LEU A 67 8.22 7.56 -23.06
C LEU A 67 9.67 7.11 -22.82
N ILE A 68 9.95 5.83 -23.10
CA ILE A 68 11.29 5.23 -23.08
C ILE A 68 11.51 4.57 -24.45
N GLY A 69 12.23 5.27 -25.34
CA GLY A 69 12.34 4.85 -26.73
C GLY A 69 10.96 4.83 -27.40
N ASP A 70 10.56 3.66 -27.91
CA ASP A 70 9.28 3.45 -28.59
C ASP A 70 8.14 2.97 -27.67
N PHE A 71 8.42 2.77 -26.38
CA PHE A 71 7.45 2.23 -25.42
C PHE A 71 7.11 3.25 -24.32
N ARG A 72 5.93 3.11 -23.71
CA ARG A 72 5.55 3.88 -22.53
C ARG A 72 5.65 3.02 -21.28
N VAL A 73 6.14 3.60 -20.20
CA VAL A 73 6.12 3.00 -18.87
C VAL A 73 5.25 3.81 -17.93
N THR A 74 4.47 3.13 -17.11
CA THR A 74 3.61 3.77 -16.11
C THR A 74 4.30 3.73 -14.77
N ASN A 75 4.44 4.87 -14.13
CA ASN A 75 4.87 4.98 -12.73
C ASN A 75 3.73 5.59 -11.92
N ILE A 76 3.59 5.15 -10.67
CA ILE A 76 2.57 5.65 -9.74
C ILE A 76 3.29 6.20 -8.52
N GLU A 77 2.87 7.37 -8.06
CA GLU A 77 3.35 7.99 -6.83
C GLU A 77 2.13 8.30 -5.95
N MET A 78 2.17 7.86 -4.69
CA MET A 78 1.18 8.17 -3.68
C MET A 78 1.85 8.96 -2.56
N LEU A 79 1.35 10.15 -2.28
CA LEU A 79 1.77 10.98 -1.15
C LEU A 79 0.73 10.84 -0.05
N LEU A 80 1.18 10.59 1.18
CA LEU A 80 0.32 10.34 2.32
C LEU A 80 0.66 11.25 3.49
N LEU A 81 -0.39 11.62 4.23
CA LEU A 81 -0.32 12.21 5.57
C LEU A 81 -0.48 11.07 6.58
N GLY A 82 0.54 10.74 7.35
CA GLY A 82 0.51 9.67 8.35
C GLY A 82 -0.33 10.03 9.58
N GLY A 83 -0.69 9.02 10.37
CA GLY A 83 -1.52 9.19 11.58
C GLY A 83 -0.86 10.02 12.70
N TYR A 84 0.45 10.28 12.59
CA TYR A 84 1.26 11.06 13.55
C TYR A 84 1.77 12.37 12.93
N ASP A 85 1.02 12.96 11.99
CA ASP A 85 1.34 14.21 11.28
C ASP A 85 2.65 14.19 10.47
N ASN A 86 3.25 13.02 10.26
CA ASN A 86 4.36 12.82 9.34
C ASN A 86 3.88 12.73 7.89
N ARG A 87 4.76 13.00 6.92
CA ARG A 87 4.47 12.77 5.50
C ARG A 87 5.39 11.69 4.96
N PHE A 88 4.85 10.85 4.10
CA PHE A 88 5.64 9.84 3.40
C PHE A 88 5.06 9.59 2.01
N SER A 89 5.88 9.02 1.15
CA SER A 89 5.50 8.68 -0.22
C SER A 89 5.71 7.20 -0.49
N LEU A 90 4.85 6.63 -1.33
CA LEU A 90 5.02 5.35 -1.99
C LEU A 90 5.24 5.57 -3.48
N SER A 91 6.33 5.05 -4.01
CA SER A 91 6.63 5.08 -5.44
C SER A 91 6.60 3.68 -6.02
N TYR A 92 5.85 3.49 -7.10
CA TYR A 92 5.71 2.24 -7.83
C TYR A 92 6.34 2.38 -9.21
N SER A 93 7.39 1.60 -9.47
CA SER A 93 8.07 1.59 -10.77
C SER A 93 7.44 0.55 -11.71
N ASN A 94 7.32 0.90 -12.98
CA ASN A 94 6.77 0.03 -14.03
C ASN A 94 5.48 -0.68 -13.56
N ALA A 95 4.44 0.09 -13.26
CA ALA A 95 3.14 -0.43 -12.90
C ALA A 95 2.50 -1.14 -14.11
N HIS A 96 2.35 -2.46 -14.01
CA HIS A 96 1.77 -3.31 -15.07
C HIS A 96 0.25 -3.31 -15.05
N SER A 97 -0.35 -3.19 -13.86
CA SER A 97 -1.80 -3.04 -13.72
C SER A 97 -2.13 -2.36 -12.40
N TYR A 98 -3.18 -1.56 -12.36
CA TYR A 98 -3.69 -1.01 -11.12
C TYR A 98 -5.21 -0.89 -11.16
N SER A 99 -5.84 -0.83 -9.99
CA SER A 99 -7.26 -0.57 -9.84
C SER A 99 -7.50 0.26 -8.60
N ILE A 100 -8.39 1.24 -8.69
CA ILE A 100 -8.88 2.03 -7.56
C ILE A 100 -10.38 1.79 -7.50
N LYS A 101 -10.85 1.16 -6.43
CA LYS A 101 -12.27 1.00 -6.16
C LYS A 101 -12.64 1.87 -4.98
N LYS A 102 -13.35 2.97 -5.25
CA LYS A 102 -13.87 3.89 -4.23
C LYS A 102 -15.33 3.54 -3.93
N ASN A 103 -15.64 3.39 -2.66
CA ASN A 103 -17.00 3.33 -2.14
C ASN A 103 -17.42 4.72 -1.65
N LYS A 104 -18.72 4.96 -1.58
CA LYS A 104 -19.25 6.18 -0.97
C LYS A 104 -18.97 6.14 0.54
N CYS A 105 -18.49 7.25 1.10
CA CYS A 105 -18.43 7.40 2.55
C CYS A 105 -19.85 7.51 3.10
N GLU A 106 -20.19 6.68 4.09
CA GLU A 106 -21.51 6.74 4.73
C GLU A 106 -21.57 7.86 5.78
N TRP A 107 -20.43 8.17 6.43
CA TRP A 107 -20.34 9.23 7.43
C TRP A 107 -18.88 9.69 7.68
N PRO A 108 -18.62 11.01 7.79
CA PRO A 108 -19.56 12.10 7.57
C PRO A 108 -19.94 12.23 6.08
N LYS A 109 -21.17 12.67 5.79
CA LYS A 109 -21.74 12.63 4.43
C LYS A 109 -20.99 13.52 3.43
N GLU A 110 -20.32 14.53 3.95
CA GLU A 110 -19.55 15.51 3.23
C GLU A 110 -18.10 15.05 2.98
N ASP A 111 -17.69 13.90 3.53
CA ASP A 111 -16.40 13.30 3.23
C ASP A 111 -16.48 12.47 1.94
N TYR A 112 -15.62 12.82 0.99
CA TYR A 112 -15.48 12.14 -0.28
C TYR A 112 -14.07 11.56 -0.46
N SER A 113 -13.24 11.61 0.59
CA SER A 113 -11.89 11.08 0.63
C SER A 113 -11.88 9.55 0.59
N HIS A 114 -10.71 8.95 0.37
CA HIS A 114 -10.53 7.50 0.43
C HIS A 114 -10.72 6.94 1.85
N GLY A 115 -10.77 7.81 2.86
CA GLY A 115 -10.70 7.47 4.27
C GLY A 115 -9.27 7.14 4.71
N ASP A 116 -9.18 6.51 5.87
CA ASP A 116 -7.92 6.16 6.53
C ASP A 116 -7.39 4.82 6.00
N TRP A 117 -6.06 4.71 5.87
CA TRP A 117 -5.39 3.45 5.57
C TRP A 117 -5.59 2.49 6.74
N LEU A 118 -6.37 1.43 6.53
CA LEU A 118 -6.64 0.44 7.55
C LEU A 118 -5.52 -0.59 7.60
N ILE A 119 -5.20 -1.18 6.45
CA ILE A 119 -4.23 -2.27 6.35
C ILE A 119 -3.82 -2.47 4.90
N ASP A 120 -2.64 -3.01 4.67
CA ASP A 120 -2.17 -3.39 3.36
C ASP A 120 -1.46 -4.74 3.36
N GLU A 121 -1.34 -5.31 2.18
CA GLU A 121 -0.57 -6.52 1.93
C GLU A 121 0.23 -6.37 0.64
N ILE A 122 1.53 -6.65 0.70
CA ILE A 122 2.38 -6.78 -0.49
C ILE A 122 2.74 -8.25 -0.68
N ILE A 123 2.51 -8.78 -1.87
CA ILE A 123 2.91 -10.14 -2.24
C ILE A 123 3.70 -10.17 -3.55
N LEU A 124 4.71 -11.03 -3.62
CA LEU A 124 5.34 -11.47 -4.86
C LEU A 124 4.39 -12.39 -5.64
N LEU A 125 4.21 -12.09 -6.91
CA LEU A 125 3.46 -12.88 -7.88
C LEU A 125 4.38 -13.80 -8.70
N ASN A 126 3.79 -14.74 -9.43
CA ASN A 126 4.53 -15.75 -10.21
C ASN A 126 5.36 -15.16 -11.36
N ASP A 127 5.09 -13.93 -11.77
CA ASP A 127 5.79 -13.20 -12.83
C ASP A 127 6.85 -12.24 -12.28
N ASN A 128 7.29 -12.44 -11.02
CA ASN A 128 8.26 -11.60 -10.31
C ASN A 128 7.82 -10.15 -10.12
N LEU A 129 6.51 -9.88 -10.18
CA LEU A 129 5.94 -8.57 -9.88
C LEU A 129 5.38 -8.55 -8.47
N LEU A 130 5.39 -7.38 -7.85
CA LEU A 130 4.78 -7.15 -6.54
C LEU A 130 3.32 -6.71 -6.76
N MET A 131 2.40 -7.31 -6.01
CA MET A 131 1.03 -6.82 -5.86
C MET A 131 0.91 -6.19 -4.49
N HIS A 132 0.66 -4.87 -4.45
CA HIS A 132 0.28 -4.14 -3.26
C HIS A 132 -1.24 -3.97 -3.25
N GLU A 133 -1.91 -4.54 -2.26
CA GLU A 133 -3.32 -4.32 -1.98
C GLU A 133 -3.44 -3.47 -0.70
N ILE A 134 -3.94 -2.24 -0.85
CA ILE A 134 -4.18 -1.32 0.25
C ILE A 134 -5.68 -1.20 0.47
N ILE A 135 -6.12 -1.38 1.70
CA ILE A 135 -7.50 -1.17 2.12
C ILE A 135 -7.56 0.12 2.93
N PHE A 136 -8.32 1.08 2.41
CA PHE A 136 -8.75 2.26 3.13
C PHE A 136 -10.18 2.05 3.65
N THR A 137 -10.64 2.92 4.56
CA THR A 137 -12.02 2.90 5.08
C THR A 137 -13.05 2.83 3.95
N ASP A 138 -12.89 3.67 2.92
CA ASP A 138 -13.85 3.79 1.84
C ASP A 138 -13.27 3.45 0.46
N ALA A 139 -12.11 2.80 0.39
CA ALA A 139 -11.50 2.44 -0.88
C ALA A 139 -10.61 1.21 -0.81
N VAL A 140 -10.39 0.58 -1.96
CA VAL A 140 -9.34 -0.43 -2.15
C VAL A 140 -8.49 -0.01 -3.34
N ILE A 141 -7.19 0.09 -3.12
CA ILE A 141 -6.20 0.35 -4.18
C ILE A 141 -5.37 -0.92 -4.36
N LYS A 142 -5.24 -1.36 -5.61
CA LYS A 142 -4.36 -2.48 -5.97
C LYS A 142 -3.39 -2.01 -7.03
N ILE A 143 -2.10 -2.23 -6.82
CA ILE A 143 -1.05 -1.87 -7.76
C ILE A 143 -0.13 -3.07 -7.95
N LYS A 144 0.04 -3.47 -9.21
CA LYS A 144 1.00 -4.49 -9.64
C LYS A 144 2.18 -3.79 -10.29
N ALA A 145 3.36 -3.87 -9.69
CA ALA A 145 4.54 -3.12 -10.09
C ALA A 145 5.83 -3.95 -9.99
N THR A 146 6.93 -3.46 -10.58
CA THR A 146 8.24 -4.11 -10.45
C THR A 146 8.87 -3.87 -9.09
N ASP A 147 8.65 -2.69 -8.51
CA ASP A 147 9.22 -2.29 -7.23
C ASP A 147 8.29 -1.32 -6.48
N ILE A 148 8.50 -1.17 -5.18
CA ILE A 148 7.77 -0.26 -4.28
C ILE A 148 8.79 0.39 -3.35
N ILE A 149 8.84 1.72 -3.36
CA ILE A 149 9.75 2.48 -2.50
C ILE A 149 8.94 3.29 -1.50
N TYR A 150 9.19 3.08 -0.21
CA TYR A 150 8.67 3.91 0.87
C TYR A 150 9.70 4.96 1.27
N LYS A 151 9.28 6.21 1.40
CA LYS A 151 10.17 7.31 1.81
C LYS A 151 9.46 8.31 2.72
N ILE A 152 10.07 8.61 3.87
CA ILE A 152 9.66 9.71 4.75
C ILE A 152 10.11 11.05 4.14
N LEU A 153 9.28 12.09 4.28
CA LEU A 153 9.53 13.44 3.76
C LEU A 153 9.83 14.46 4.86
#